data_AF-E9AI45-F1
#
_entry.id   AF-E9AI45-F1
#
_cell.length_a   1.000
_cell.length_b   1.000
_cell.length_c   1.000
_cell.angle_alpha   90.00
_cell.angle_beta   90.00
_cell.angle_gamma   90.00
#
_symmetry.space_group_name_H-M   'P 1'
#
loop_
_entity.id
_entity.type
_entity.pdbx_description
1 polymer ?
#
loop_
_entity_poly.entity_id
_entity_poly.type
_entity_poly.pdbx_seq_one_letter_code
_entity_poly.pdbx_strand_id
1 'polypeptide(L)'
;MSTLSYQQQYQQILADLTELQREDVYVGALRIPEDAKTRQAYYAQYWLALYVRYLRLARQLAVIHDMELQPQRRCDVRTLLDSCLGRMLEARYSIVEHCGDYVALDDTLEEMKLSPAELEPPLPTYLLEDRHEALLQDRAYVMSLQQHYKETESEVAPVALAAAAHSAALFAEDPTKALPPFATTAKVATMADDKSAPMPVEEAVRIVQLAERGRQARQRSTIQLQLFRQQQYAAMHGAALQSLTGKDRAATIVQKVALGYLQQKRAKARYQQEQELLGMTSTAAIRSDAARVAAGVRHDDRKAQQRVNQAELMQKTLEMSRQLKRQEGPKTLEVMLDEMLMHMAYAHLDGRAKDGVMDIPAVEDGGTLALLGRRTRKNGLASFSGGAEASSGKQASLAAIGHSGRSASHAPDGDEVVITGTKTDRRQSSRRRGDGDAAATALPAAPPSVFLDHVSSTAERHNTLWIEHFQRTRVEKGDLDQPYDEALLRRELMDGPRGVMQDLRRCVDQLVMMEVNNLKEHLEADIDAGYNKMGGNMDKNTSAGIKPKLLDPSKGQGLGLFPLIPLVR
;
A
#
# COMPACT_ATOMS: atom_id res chain seq x y z
N MET A 1 5.30 -20.35 -13.15
CA MET A 1 4.21 -20.72 -12.23
C MET A 1 2.89 -20.52 -12.95
N SER A 2 1.99 -21.50 -12.91
CA SER A 2 0.64 -21.36 -13.46
C SER A 2 -0.25 -20.60 -12.46
N THR A 3 -1.35 -20.02 -12.95
CA THR A 3 -2.39 -19.39 -12.10
C THR A 3 -2.96 -20.35 -11.04
N LEU A 4 -2.92 -21.67 -11.27
CA LEU A 4 -3.40 -22.68 -10.31
C LEU A 4 -2.52 -22.69 -9.07
N SER A 5 -1.21 -22.65 -9.30
CA SER A 5 -0.22 -22.65 -8.23
C SER A 5 -0.41 -21.41 -7.35
N TYR A 6 -0.67 -20.25 -7.96
CA TYR A 6 -0.94 -19.03 -7.20
C TYR A 6 -2.28 -19.07 -6.48
N GLN A 7 -3.31 -19.68 -7.07
CA GLN A 7 -4.58 -19.90 -6.38
C GLN A 7 -4.41 -20.76 -5.13
N GLN A 8 -3.72 -21.89 -5.26
CA GLN A 8 -3.45 -22.79 -4.14
C GLN A 8 -2.62 -22.12 -3.06
N GLN A 9 -1.59 -21.36 -3.46
CA GLN A 9 -0.82 -20.54 -2.54
C GLN A 9 -1.69 -19.50 -1.83
N TYR A 10 -2.57 -18.81 -2.55
CA TYR A 10 -3.46 -17.84 -1.94
C TYR A 10 -4.45 -18.48 -0.95
N GLN A 11 -5.01 -19.64 -1.28
CA GLN A 11 -5.86 -20.40 -0.37
C GLN A 11 -5.11 -20.84 0.89
N GLN A 12 -3.86 -21.28 0.74
CA GLN A 12 -3.01 -21.62 1.88
C GLN A 12 -2.73 -20.38 2.74
N ILE A 13 -2.37 -19.25 2.12
CA ILE A 13 -2.14 -17.98 2.83
C ILE A 13 -3.39 -17.56 3.61
N LEU A 14 -4.58 -17.67 3.02
CA LEU A 14 -5.83 -17.37 3.72
C LEU A 14 -6.08 -18.32 4.90
N ALA A 15 -5.79 -19.61 4.75
CA ALA A 15 -5.91 -20.57 5.86
C ALA A 15 -4.93 -20.23 7.00
N ASP A 16 -3.65 -20.05 6.68
CA ASP A 16 -2.59 -19.68 7.62
C ASP A 16 -2.93 -18.35 8.33
N LEU A 17 -3.47 -17.39 7.58
CA LEU A 17 -3.89 -16.12 8.12
C LEU A 17 -5.11 -16.25 9.05
N THR A 18 -6.10 -17.08 8.73
CA THR A 18 -7.23 -17.33 9.66
C THR A 18 -6.79 -18.04 10.94
N GLU A 19 -5.79 -18.90 10.87
CA GLU A 19 -5.18 -19.52 12.05
C GLU A 19 -4.45 -18.47 12.90
N LEU A 20 -3.61 -17.65 12.25
CA LEU A 20 -2.91 -16.55 12.92
C LEU A 20 -3.88 -15.56 13.59
N GLN A 21 -5.02 -15.27 12.98
CA GLN A 21 -6.04 -14.42 13.60
C GLN A 21 -6.63 -15.02 14.88
N ARG A 22 -6.84 -16.34 14.93
CA ARG A 22 -7.33 -17.01 16.15
C ARG A 22 -6.29 -16.92 17.26
N GLU A 23 -5.02 -17.11 16.91
CA GLU A 23 -3.90 -16.92 17.84
C GLU A 23 -3.81 -15.47 18.31
N ASP A 24 -3.95 -14.49 17.41
CA ASP A 24 -3.87 -13.07 17.73
C ASP A 24 -5.00 -12.64 18.68
N VAL A 25 -6.24 -13.07 18.42
CA VAL A 25 -7.37 -12.85 19.34
C VAL A 25 -7.12 -13.50 20.69
N TYR A 26 -6.56 -14.71 20.71
CA TYR A 26 -6.20 -15.39 21.96
C TYR A 26 -5.12 -14.62 22.73
N VAL A 27 -4.03 -14.21 22.06
CA VAL A 27 -2.94 -13.45 22.67
C VAL A 27 -3.44 -12.10 23.19
N GLY A 28 -4.27 -11.39 22.43
CA GLY A 28 -4.87 -10.13 22.85
C GLY A 28 -5.80 -10.24 24.05
N ALA A 29 -6.42 -11.41 24.25
CA ALA A 29 -7.26 -11.70 25.41
C ALA A 29 -6.47 -12.15 26.66
N LEU A 30 -5.18 -12.47 26.52
CA LEU A 30 -4.34 -12.81 27.66
C LEU A 30 -4.16 -11.61 28.58
N ARG A 31 -4.09 -11.88 29.88
CA ARG A 31 -3.84 -10.85 30.89
C ARG A 31 -2.43 -10.30 30.74
N ILE A 32 -2.32 -8.98 30.58
CA ILE A 32 -1.03 -8.28 30.55
C ILE A 32 -0.47 -8.19 31.97
N PRO A 33 0.79 -8.62 32.20
CA PRO A 33 1.44 -8.46 33.50
C PRO A 33 1.70 -7.00 33.87
N GLU A 34 1.56 -6.66 35.16
CA GLU A 34 1.79 -5.32 35.68
C GLU A 34 3.29 -4.98 35.81
N ASP A 35 4.13 -5.96 36.16
CA ASP A 35 5.56 -5.71 36.34
C ASP A 35 6.24 -5.51 34.98
N ALA A 36 7.08 -4.48 34.87
CA ALA A 36 7.75 -4.12 33.61
C ALA A 36 8.54 -5.30 33.00
N LYS A 37 9.25 -6.09 33.83
CA LYS A 37 10.04 -7.24 33.37
C LYS A 37 9.18 -8.38 32.83
N THR A 38 8.08 -8.71 33.50
CA THR A 38 7.20 -9.80 33.07
C THR A 38 6.33 -9.36 31.88
N ARG A 39 5.98 -8.08 31.80
CA ARG A 39 5.35 -7.47 30.62
C ARG A 39 6.26 -7.55 29.41
N GLN A 40 7.53 -7.15 29.55
CA GLN A 40 8.51 -7.27 28.47
C GLN A 40 8.64 -8.72 27.99
N ALA A 41 8.71 -9.69 28.91
CA ALA A 41 8.75 -11.11 28.56
C ALA A 41 7.49 -11.56 27.81
N TYR A 42 6.31 -11.10 28.22
CA TYR A 42 5.04 -11.39 27.52
C TYR A 42 5.03 -10.86 26.08
N TYR A 43 5.44 -9.60 25.85
CA TYR A 43 5.51 -9.04 24.49
C TYR A 43 6.62 -9.69 23.65
N ALA A 44 7.78 -9.99 24.24
CA ALA A 44 8.85 -10.69 23.54
C ALA A 44 8.46 -12.12 23.14
N GLN A 45 7.70 -12.83 23.98
CA GLN A 45 7.31 -14.21 23.70
C GLN A 45 6.15 -14.29 22.70
N TYR A 46 5.07 -13.52 22.90
CA TYR A 46 3.84 -13.70 22.11
C TYR A 46 3.74 -12.72 20.93
N TRP A 47 4.06 -11.44 21.14
CA TRP A 47 3.86 -10.42 20.11
C TRP A 47 4.94 -10.43 19.05
N LEU A 48 6.18 -10.79 19.41
CA LEU A 48 7.27 -10.94 18.45
C LEU A 48 7.00 -12.06 17.44
N ALA A 49 6.50 -13.20 17.90
CA ALA A 49 6.08 -14.30 17.04
C ALA A 49 4.93 -13.88 16.11
N LEU A 50 3.92 -13.17 16.63
CA LEU A 50 2.83 -12.62 15.81
C LEU A 50 3.36 -11.66 14.73
N TYR A 51 4.23 -10.72 15.10
CA TYR A 51 4.83 -9.76 14.17
C TYR A 51 5.54 -10.47 13.00
N VAL A 52 6.39 -11.45 13.29
CA VAL A 52 7.14 -12.17 12.25
C VAL A 52 6.22 -13.02 11.38
N ARG A 53 5.19 -13.66 11.95
CA ARG A 53 4.20 -14.42 11.16
C ARG A 53 3.39 -13.51 10.24
N TYR A 54 2.93 -12.34 10.72
CA TYR A 54 2.29 -11.34 9.87
C TYR A 54 3.23 -10.81 8.78
N LEU A 55 4.50 -10.57 9.09
CA LEU A 55 5.50 -10.16 8.11
C LEU A 55 5.65 -11.19 6.99
N ARG A 56 5.76 -12.48 7.35
CA ARG A 56 5.85 -13.57 6.38
C ARG A 56 4.63 -13.64 5.47
N LEU A 57 3.43 -13.56 6.04
CA LEU A 57 2.18 -13.56 5.27
C LEU A 57 2.06 -12.32 4.40
N ALA A 58 2.46 -11.15 4.88
CA ALA A 58 2.48 -9.92 4.09
C ALA A 58 3.42 -10.05 2.87
N ARG A 59 4.59 -10.68 3.02
CA ARG A 59 5.51 -10.94 1.90
C ARG A 59 4.87 -11.84 0.85
N GLN A 60 4.20 -12.91 1.29
CA GLN A 60 3.50 -13.82 0.39
C GLN A 60 2.30 -13.14 -0.30
N LEU A 61 1.52 -12.37 0.44
CA LEU A 61 0.39 -11.59 -0.10
C LEU A 61 0.83 -10.54 -1.12
N ALA A 62 1.98 -9.87 -0.91
CA ALA A 62 2.55 -8.94 -1.88
C ALA A 62 2.87 -9.63 -3.21
N VAL A 63 3.42 -10.85 -3.16
CA VAL A 63 3.65 -11.65 -4.37
C VAL A 63 2.33 -12.02 -5.04
N ILE A 64 1.32 -12.47 -4.29
CA ILE A 64 0.01 -12.82 -4.86
C ILE A 64 -0.65 -11.60 -5.51
N HIS A 65 -0.62 -10.43 -4.85
CA HIS A 65 -1.14 -9.18 -5.39
C HIS A 65 -0.51 -8.85 -6.75
N ASP A 66 0.80 -9.05 -6.88
CA ASP A 66 1.52 -8.78 -8.13
C ASP A 66 1.25 -9.82 -9.22
N MET A 67 0.81 -11.02 -8.87
CA MET A 67 0.45 -12.06 -9.84
C MET A 67 -0.99 -11.96 -10.33
N GLU A 68 -1.88 -11.34 -9.55
CA GLU A 68 -3.31 -11.29 -9.86
C GLU A 68 -3.61 -10.35 -11.04
N LEU A 69 -4.32 -10.86 -12.05
CA LEU A 69 -4.71 -10.09 -13.24
C LEU A 69 -6.12 -9.53 -13.14
N GLN A 70 -7.02 -10.24 -12.46
CA GLN A 70 -8.40 -9.84 -12.23
C GLN A 70 -8.44 -8.59 -11.32
N PRO A 71 -8.97 -7.44 -11.79
CA PRO A 71 -8.80 -6.18 -11.07
C PRO A 71 -9.59 -6.11 -9.75
N GLN A 72 -10.84 -6.62 -9.72
CA GLN A 72 -11.65 -6.67 -8.49
C GLN A 72 -11.02 -7.57 -7.43
N ARG A 73 -10.52 -8.75 -7.83
CA ARG A 73 -9.85 -9.65 -6.91
C ARG A 73 -8.51 -9.06 -6.42
N ARG A 74 -7.77 -8.38 -7.30
CA ARG A 74 -6.56 -7.64 -6.92
C ARG A 74 -6.87 -6.56 -5.88
N CYS A 75 -8.01 -5.87 -5.97
CA CYS A 75 -8.47 -4.93 -4.94
C CYS A 75 -8.76 -5.62 -3.59
N ASP A 76 -9.37 -6.80 -3.59
CA ASP A 76 -9.60 -7.56 -2.36
C ASP A 76 -8.28 -8.03 -1.72
N VAL A 77 -7.35 -8.54 -2.53
CA VAL A 77 -6.00 -8.92 -2.07
C VAL A 77 -5.25 -7.71 -1.53
N ARG A 78 -5.37 -6.54 -2.17
CA ARG A 78 -4.81 -5.28 -1.68
C ARG A 78 -5.39 -4.90 -0.32
N THR A 79 -6.71 -4.95 -0.17
CA THR A 79 -7.38 -4.64 1.11
C THR A 79 -6.90 -5.58 2.22
N LEU A 80 -6.77 -6.87 1.91
CA LEU A 80 -6.24 -7.88 2.83
C LEU A 80 -4.77 -7.62 3.18
N LEU A 81 -3.94 -7.28 2.20
CA LEU A 81 -2.52 -6.97 2.40
C LEU A 81 -2.34 -5.69 3.23
N ASP A 82 -3.08 -4.62 2.94
CA ASP A 82 -3.06 -3.37 3.71
C ASP A 82 -3.49 -3.64 5.16
N SER A 83 -4.49 -4.50 5.37
CA SER A 83 -4.94 -4.88 6.72
C SER A 83 -3.90 -5.74 7.46
N CYS A 84 -3.23 -6.66 6.76
CA CYS A 84 -2.14 -7.47 7.28
C CYS A 84 -0.93 -6.61 7.67
N LEU A 85 -0.54 -5.67 6.81
CA LEU A 85 0.53 -4.69 7.09
C LEU A 85 0.15 -3.76 8.23
N GLY A 86 -1.10 -3.29 8.28
CA GLY A 86 -1.63 -2.50 9.39
C GLY A 86 -1.49 -3.23 10.72
N ARG A 87 -1.93 -4.50 10.79
CA ARG A 87 -1.80 -5.31 12.00
C ARG A 87 -0.34 -5.61 12.36
N MET A 88 0.50 -5.88 11.37
CA MET A 88 1.94 -6.05 11.55
C MET A 88 2.58 -4.81 12.20
N LEU A 89 2.19 -3.60 11.76
CA LEU A 89 2.69 -2.34 12.31
C LEU A 89 2.15 -2.07 13.72
N GLU A 90 0.88 -2.40 14.01
CA GLU A 90 0.33 -2.33 15.37
C GLU A 90 1.09 -3.27 16.33
N ALA A 91 1.38 -4.50 15.89
CA ALA A 91 2.18 -5.45 16.67
C ALA A 91 3.59 -4.92 16.90
N ARG A 92 4.24 -4.36 15.87
CA ARG A 92 5.57 -3.75 15.99
C ARG A 92 5.55 -2.56 16.95
N TYR A 93 4.53 -1.70 16.87
CA TYR A 93 4.37 -0.56 17.77
C TYR A 93 4.27 -1.02 19.23
N SER A 94 3.44 -2.02 19.51
CA SER A 94 3.28 -2.60 20.85
C SER A 94 4.58 -3.20 21.39
N ILE A 95 5.36 -3.86 20.52
CA ILE A 95 6.70 -4.38 20.88
C ILE A 95 7.65 -3.23 21.22
N VAL A 96 7.69 -2.16 20.42
CA VAL A 96 8.58 -1.02 20.69
C VAL A 96 8.21 -0.32 21.99
N GLU A 97 6.91 -0.14 22.26
CA GLU A 97 6.41 0.51 23.47
C GLU A 97 6.83 -0.22 24.76
N HIS A 98 6.86 -1.56 24.74
CA HIS A 98 7.09 -2.37 25.94
C HIS A 98 8.47 -3.05 26.01
N CYS A 99 9.15 -3.23 24.89
CA CYS A 99 10.46 -3.89 24.80
C CYS A 99 11.58 -2.96 24.31
N GLY A 100 11.26 -1.76 23.81
CA GLY A 100 12.21 -0.81 23.24
C GLY A 100 12.49 -0.99 21.74
N ASP A 101 13.29 -0.09 21.17
CA ASP A 101 13.57 -0.05 19.73
C ASP A 101 14.31 -1.31 19.22
N TYR A 102 15.21 -1.84 20.05
CA TYR A 102 16.08 -2.97 19.74
C TYR A 102 15.64 -4.20 20.53
N VAL A 103 15.00 -5.14 19.84
CA VAL A 103 14.55 -6.42 20.41
C VAL A 103 15.34 -7.56 19.77
N ALA A 104 15.86 -8.46 20.60
CA ALA A 104 16.53 -9.66 20.12
C ALA A 104 15.51 -10.60 19.46
N LEU A 105 15.75 -10.92 18.19
CA LEU A 105 14.88 -11.79 17.38
C LEU A 105 15.43 -13.21 17.26
N ASP A 106 16.65 -13.47 17.74
CA ASP A 106 17.41 -14.70 17.46
C ASP A 106 16.62 -15.97 17.86
N ASP A 107 16.06 -16.00 19.06
CA ASP A 107 15.25 -17.14 19.54
C ASP A 107 14.03 -17.39 18.64
N THR A 108 13.31 -16.32 18.28
CA THR A 108 12.14 -16.42 17.39
C THR A 108 12.51 -16.85 15.97
N LEU A 109 13.68 -16.43 15.48
CA LEU A 109 14.19 -16.82 14.16
C LEU A 109 14.62 -18.29 14.15
N GLU A 110 15.24 -18.76 15.23
CA GLU A 110 15.60 -20.17 15.39
C GLU A 110 14.36 -21.05 15.45
N GLU A 111 13.37 -20.67 16.27
CA GLU A 111 12.09 -21.39 16.38
C GLU A 111 11.34 -21.48 15.04
N MET A 112 11.29 -20.38 14.29
CA MET A 112 10.61 -20.33 12.98
C MET A 112 11.49 -20.75 11.80
N LYS A 113 12.77 -21.06 12.04
CA LYS A 113 13.77 -21.44 11.02
C LYS A 113 13.90 -20.42 9.89
N LEU A 114 13.94 -19.14 10.25
CA LEU A 114 13.99 -18.03 9.29
C LEU A 114 15.40 -17.45 9.19
N SER A 115 15.76 -16.98 7.99
CA SER A 115 16.99 -16.21 7.80
C SER A 115 16.75 -14.71 8.05
N PRO A 116 17.78 -13.93 8.46
CA PRO A 116 17.63 -12.48 8.63
C PRO A 116 17.17 -11.73 7.37
N ALA A 117 17.42 -12.26 6.17
CA ALA A 117 16.95 -11.67 4.92
C ALA A 117 15.42 -11.80 4.73
N GLU A 118 14.78 -12.75 5.42
CA GLU A 118 13.33 -12.94 5.39
C GLU A 118 12.57 -11.98 6.30
N LEU A 119 13.27 -11.30 7.22
CA LEU A 119 12.72 -10.25 8.09
C LEU A 119 12.58 -8.88 7.42
N GLU A 120 13.03 -8.73 6.17
CA GLU A 120 12.84 -7.47 5.45
C GLU A 120 11.33 -7.27 5.18
N PRO A 121 10.70 -6.18 5.67
CA PRO A 121 9.30 -5.91 5.40
C PRO A 121 9.08 -5.75 3.89
N PRO A 122 8.04 -6.37 3.31
CA PRO A 122 7.76 -6.19 1.89
C PRO A 122 7.34 -4.75 1.65
N LEU A 123 7.84 -4.14 0.57
CA LEU A 123 7.31 -2.89 0.05
C LEU A 123 6.37 -3.20 -1.11
N PRO A 124 5.04 -3.14 -0.93
CA PRO A 124 4.11 -3.44 -2.01
C PRO A 124 4.28 -2.48 -3.18
N THR A 125 4.32 -3.04 -4.39
CA THR A 125 4.57 -2.27 -5.63
C THR A 125 3.51 -1.21 -5.89
N TYR A 126 2.25 -1.46 -5.51
CA TYR A 126 1.14 -0.52 -5.72
C TYR A 126 1.35 0.83 -5.02
N LEU A 127 2.10 0.88 -3.90
CA LEU A 127 2.41 2.14 -3.22
C LEU A 127 3.21 3.09 -4.13
N LEU A 128 4.08 2.53 -4.98
CA LEU A 128 4.84 3.28 -5.97
C LEU A 128 4.03 3.52 -7.25
N GLU A 129 3.21 2.54 -7.66
CA GLU A 129 2.34 2.66 -8.85
C GLU A 129 1.31 3.78 -8.67
N ASP A 130 0.62 3.83 -7.54
CA ASP A 130 -0.40 4.84 -7.24
C ASP A 130 0.19 6.26 -7.20
N ARG A 131 1.42 6.37 -6.71
CA ARG A 131 2.17 7.63 -6.63
C ARG A 131 2.98 7.95 -7.89
N HIS A 132 2.89 7.14 -8.94
CA HIS A 132 3.78 7.24 -10.08
C HIS A 132 3.76 8.63 -10.74
N GLU A 133 2.57 9.20 -10.93
CA GLU A 133 2.41 10.54 -11.52
C GLU A 133 3.05 11.63 -10.64
N ALA A 134 2.80 11.61 -9.33
CA ALA A 134 3.37 12.56 -8.38
C ALA A 134 4.90 12.44 -8.35
N LEU A 135 5.43 11.22 -8.31
CA LEU A 135 6.87 10.96 -8.34
C LEU A 135 7.54 11.43 -9.64
N LEU A 136 6.85 11.30 -10.79
CA LEU A 136 7.35 11.83 -12.06
C LEU A 136 7.38 13.36 -12.06
N GLN A 137 6.35 14.01 -11.53
CA GLN A 137 6.30 15.47 -11.38
C GLN A 137 7.42 15.97 -10.46
N ASP A 138 7.61 15.34 -9.30
CA ASP A 138 8.68 15.66 -8.35
C ASP A 138 10.06 15.50 -9.01
N ARG A 139 10.29 14.40 -9.73
CA ARG A 139 11.54 14.17 -10.46
C ARG A 139 11.78 15.21 -11.54
N ALA A 140 10.77 15.57 -12.32
CA ALA A 140 10.88 16.61 -13.33
C ALA A 140 11.19 17.98 -12.72
N TYR A 141 10.57 18.30 -11.58
CA TYR A 141 10.83 19.53 -10.83
C TYR A 141 12.25 19.57 -10.25
N VAL A 142 12.73 18.47 -9.66
CA VAL A 142 14.12 18.38 -9.18
C VAL A 142 15.10 18.54 -10.34
N MET A 143 14.82 17.94 -11.50
CA MET A 143 15.66 18.10 -12.69
C MET A 143 15.67 19.54 -13.21
N SER A 144 14.53 20.23 -13.23
CA SER A 144 14.47 21.64 -13.65
C SER A 144 15.19 22.56 -12.67
N LEU A 145 15.08 22.30 -11.36
CA LEU A 145 15.87 23.01 -10.34
C LEU A 145 17.37 22.78 -10.54
N GLN A 146 17.80 21.53 -10.76
CA GLN A 146 19.21 21.22 -11.03
C GLN A 146 19.72 21.93 -12.27
N GLN A 147 18.89 22.06 -13.31
CA GLN A 147 19.24 22.79 -14.52
C GLN A 147 19.31 24.30 -14.28
N HIS A 148 18.32 24.87 -13.58
CA HIS A 148 18.31 26.28 -13.20
C HIS A 148 19.56 26.65 -12.40
N TYR A 149 19.94 25.86 -11.39
CA TYR A 149 21.15 26.13 -10.59
C TYR A 149 22.44 26.04 -11.42
N LYS A 150 22.53 25.09 -12.36
CA LYS A 150 23.66 25.01 -13.31
C LYS A 150 23.74 26.23 -14.23
N GLU A 151 22.61 26.77 -14.64
CA GLU A 151 22.54 27.96 -15.50
C GLU A 151 22.84 29.24 -14.70
N THR A 152 22.34 29.37 -13.47
CA THR A 152 22.58 30.56 -12.62
C THR A 152 24.00 30.65 -12.07
N GLU A 153 24.71 29.53 -11.86
CA GLU A 153 26.14 29.57 -11.52
C GLU A 153 27.02 30.07 -12.69
N SER A 154 26.50 30.06 -13.92
CA SER A 154 27.19 30.56 -15.12
C SER A 154 27.06 32.07 -15.30
N GLU A 155 26.05 32.73 -14.74
CA GLU A 155 25.94 34.20 -14.78
C GLU A 155 26.63 34.80 -13.56
N VAL A 156 27.89 35.17 -13.77
CA VAL A 156 28.80 35.84 -12.84
C VAL A 156 28.05 36.88 -12.00
N ALA A 157 28.04 36.67 -10.67
CA ALA A 157 27.46 37.58 -9.70
C ALA A 157 27.87 39.05 -10.01
N PRO A 158 26.93 40.00 -10.08
CA PRO A 158 27.19 41.38 -10.52
C PRO A 158 28.24 42.10 -9.65
N VAL A 159 28.46 41.61 -8.43
CA VAL A 159 29.49 42.08 -7.49
C VAL A 159 30.90 41.79 -8.00
N ALA A 160 31.14 40.66 -8.67
CA ALA A 160 32.44 40.31 -9.23
C ALA A 160 32.78 41.14 -10.47
N LEU A 161 31.78 41.45 -11.30
CA LEU A 161 31.91 42.38 -12.43
C LEU A 161 32.14 43.82 -11.96
N ALA A 162 31.44 44.27 -10.91
CA ALA A 162 31.64 45.59 -10.31
C ALA A 162 33.02 45.73 -9.64
N ALA A 163 33.51 44.69 -8.96
CA ALA A 163 34.84 44.68 -8.35
C ALA A 163 35.97 44.71 -9.39
N ALA A 164 35.79 44.02 -10.53
CA ALA A 164 36.75 44.05 -11.64
C ALA A 164 36.76 45.39 -12.40
N ALA A 165 35.59 46.03 -12.56
CA ALA A 165 35.51 47.37 -13.14
C ALA A 165 36.13 48.44 -12.23
N HIS A 166 35.96 48.30 -10.91
CA HIS A 166 36.51 49.25 -9.94
C HIS A 166 38.04 49.12 -9.80
N SER A 167 38.59 47.92 -9.87
CA SER A 167 40.04 47.69 -9.86
C SER A 167 40.72 48.20 -11.15
N ALA A 168 40.06 48.11 -12.30
CA ALA A 168 40.55 48.66 -13.57
C ALA A 168 40.55 50.21 -13.58
N ALA A 169 39.54 50.85 -12.99
CA ALA A 169 39.48 52.30 -12.85
C ALA A 169 40.58 52.85 -11.91
N LEU A 170 40.84 52.17 -10.80
CA LEU A 170 41.90 52.54 -9.85
C LEU A 170 43.32 52.40 -10.43
N PHE A 171 43.52 51.49 -11.39
CA PHE A 171 44.80 51.29 -12.08
C PHE A 171 45.10 52.38 -13.13
N ALA A 172 44.06 53.02 -13.67
CA ALA A 172 44.18 54.10 -14.65
C ALA A 172 44.53 55.45 -13.99
N GLU A 173 44.15 55.66 -12.74
CA GLU A 173 44.41 56.92 -12.01
C GLU A 173 45.80 56.97 -11.37
N ASP A 174 46.33 55.86 -10.83
CA ASP A 174 47.68 55.82 -10.23
C ASP A 174 48.37 54.45 -10.39
N PRO A 175 49.40 54.32 -11.26
CA PRO A 175 50.04 53.04 -11.56
C PRO A 175 50.94 52.48 -10.43
N THR A 176 51.10 53.20 -9.32
CA THR A 176 51.98 52.81 -8.19
C THR A 176 51.23 52.23 -6.99
N LYS A 177 49.88 52.26 -6.96
CA LYS A 177 49.09 51.47 -6.02
C LYS A 177 48.89 50.02 -6.46
N ALA A 178 49.39 49.67 -7.64
CA ALA A 178 49.50 48.30 -8.11
C ALA A 178 50.63 47.56 -7.39
N LEU A 179 50.28 46.52 -6.63
CA LEU A 179 51.25 45.68 -5.93
C LEU A 179 52.19 44.96 -6.94
N PRO A 180 53.51 44.92 -6.66
CA PRO A 180 54.50 44.32 -7.55
C PRO A 180 54.45 42.77 -7.50
N PRO A 181 54.98 42.08 -8.53
CA PRO A 181 54.97 40.62 -8.57
C PRO A 181 56.07 40.08 -7.64
N PHE A 182 55.69 39.28 -6.65
CA PHE A 182 56.66 38.60 -5.79
C PHE A 182 57.15 37.28 -6.38
N ALA A 183 58.48 37.14 -6.30
CA ALA A 183 59.26 36.02 -6.77
C ALA A 183 59.18 34.81 -5.82
N THR A 184 59.32 33.65 -6.45
CA THR A 184 59.54 32.30 -5.92
C THR A 184 60.58 32.19 -4.80
N THR A 185 60.24 31.51 -3.71
CA THR A 185 61.11 30.50 -3.06
C THR A 185 60.27 29.46 -2.31
N ALA A 186 60.66 28.20 -2.48
CA ALA A 186 60.01 26.99 -2.00
C ALA A 186 60.08 26.78 -0.47
N LYS A 187 59.09 26.06 0.08
CA LYS A 187 59.31 24.78 0.79
C LYS A 187 57.98 24.12 1.15
N VAL A 188 57.94 22.82 0.89
CA VAL A 188 56.86 21.89 1.24
C VAL A 188 56.87 21.64 2.75
N ALA A 189 55.72 21.81 3.40
CA ALA A 189 55.38 21.10 4.63
C ALA A 189 53.86 20.88 4.69
N THR A 190 53.53 19.66 5.07
CA THR A 190 52.23 19.04 5.30
C THR A 190 51.35 19.79 6.29
N MET A 191 50.05 19.91 6.01
CA MET A 191 48.94 19.26 6.71
C MET A 191 47.62 19.87 6.22
N ALA A 192 46.57 19.06 6.29
CA ALA A 192 45.21 19.40 5.95
C ALA A 192 44.76 20.73 6.59
N ASP A 193 44.24 21.62 5.74
CA ASP A 193 43.16 22.52 6.11
C ASP A 193 42.34 22.84 4.85
N ASP A 194 41.06 22.47 4.90
CA ASP A 194 40.06 22.82 3.90
C ASP A 194 39.82 24.32 3.95
N LYS A 195 40.40 25.04 2.99
CA LYS A 195 39.91 26.28 2.32
C LYS A 195 41.08 26.98 1.60
N SER A 196 41.71 26.30 0.62
CA SER A 196 42.57 27.01 -0.32
C SER A 196 41.69 27.91 -1.19
N ALA A 197 41.91 29.22 -1.15
CA ALA A 197 41.24 30.18 -2.02
C ALA A 197 41.19 29.68 -3.48
N PRO A 198 40.12 29.95 -4.25
CA PRO A 198 40.02 29.51 -5.63
C PRO A 198 41.28 29.96 -6.38
N MET A 199 41.99 29.00 -6.98
CA MET A 199 43.22 29.23 -7.72
C MET A 199 43.02 30.44 -8.66
N PRO A 200 43.88 31.48 -8.60
CA PRO A 200 43.73 32.63 -9.45
C PRO A 200 43.76 32.19 -10.92
N VAL A 201 42.87 32.75 -11.74
CA VAL A 201 42.66 32.33 -13.13
C VAL A 201 43.97 32.36 -13.94
N GLU A 202 44.87 33.29 -13.64
CA GLU A 202 46.18 33.36 -14.27
C GLU A 202 47.08 32.16 -13.96
N GLU A 203 47.06 31.68 -12.72
CA GLU A 203 47.79 30.48 -12.32
C GLU A 203 47.18 29.24 -12.97
N ALA A 204 45.85 29.17 -13.04
CA ALA A 204 45.14 28.12 -13.75
C ALA A 204 45.50 28.10 -15.25
N VAL A 205 45.51 29.26 -15.92
CA VAL A 205 45.88 29.38 -17.34
C VAL A 205 47.35 28.99 -17.56
N ARG A 206 48.26 29.40 -16.68
CA ARG A 206 49.68 29.01 -16.79
C ARG A 206 49.87 27.51 -16.63
N ILE A 207 49.20 26.89 -15.66
CA ILE A 207 49.24 25.44 -15.45
C ILE A 207 48.71 24.71 -16.68
N VAL A 208 47.57 25.14 -17.23
CA VAL A 208 46.98 24.55 -18.44
C VAL A 208 47.90 24.70 -19.65
N GLN A 209 48.48 25.88 -19.88
CA GLN A 209 49.41 26.10 -20.99
C GLN A 209 50.71 25.30 -20.86
N LEU A 210 51.27 25.19 -19.65
CA LEU A 210 52.46 24.39 -19.37
C LEU A 210 52.16 22.90 -19.59
N ALA A 211 51.03 22.42 -19.10
CA ALA A 211 50.57 21.05 -19.27
C ALA A 211 50.33 20.71 -20.75
N GLU A 212 49.66 21.60 -21.50
CA GLU A 212 49.37 21.39 -22.92
C GLU A 212 50.64 21.46 -23.77
N ARG A 213 51.55 22.40 -23.51
CA ARG A 213 52.89 22.42 -24.16
C ARG A 213 53.68 21.14 -23.85
N GLY A 214 53.63 20.66 -22.60
CA GLY A 214 54.26 19.40 -22.18
C GLY A 214 53.64 18.17 -22.83
N ARG A 215 52.32 18.16 -23.04
CA ARG A 215 51.60 17.11 -23.78
C ARG A 215 51.99 17.10 -25.25
N GLN A 216 51.99 18.27 -25.89
CA GLN A 216 52.40 18.43 -27.28
C GLN A 216 53.86 18.04 -27.51
N ALA A 217 54.77 18.42 -26.60
CA ALA A 217 56.17 18.02 -26.65
C ALA A 217 56.33 16.50 -26.56
N ARG A 218 55.61 15.84 -25.64
CA ARG A 218 55.60 14.37 -25.51
C ARG A 218 55.02 13.66 -26.74
N GLN A 219 53.94 14.19 -27.32
CA GLN A 219 53.40 13.65 -28.58
C GLN A 219 54.40 13.79 -29.72
N ARG A 220 54.99 14.98 -29.91
CA ARG A 220 55.99 15.24 -30.95
C ARG A 220 57.24 14.39 -30.75
N SER A 221 57.74 14.24 -29.53
CA SER A 221 58.92 13.42 -29.23
C SER A 221 58.64 11.94 -29.48
N THR A 222 57.44 11.46 -29.16
CA THR A 222 57.03 10.07 -29.45
C THR A 222 57.03 9.81 -30.95
N ILE A 223 56.46 10.73 -31.73
CA ILE A 223 56.44 10.64 -33.20
C ILE A 223 57.86 10.72 -33.77
N GLN A 224 58.67 11.67 -33.33
CA GLN A 224 60.07 11.81 -33.78
C GLN A 224 60.92 10.58 -33.43
N LEU A 225 60.75 10.01 -32.23
CA LEU A 225 61.44 8.79 -31.82
C LEU A 225 61.00 7.60 -32.67
N GLN A 226 59.70 7.48 -32.98
CA GLN A 226 59.19 6.43 -33.85
C GLN A 226 59.74 6.58 -35.28
N LEU A 227 59.81 7.80 -35.81
CA LEU A 227 60.34 8.10 -37.14
C LEU A 227 61.84 7.81 -37.22
N PHE A 228 62.61 8.20 -36.19
CA PHE A 228 64.03 7.90 -36.07
C PHE A 228 64.29 6.38 -36.02
N ARG A 229 63.53 5.65 -35.18
CA ARG A 229 63.60 4.18 -35.14
C ARG A 229 63.27 3.58 -36.50
N GLN A 230 62.22 4.05 -37.17
CA GLN A 230 61.84 3.56 -38.49
C GLN A 230 62.95 3.80 -39.52
N GLN A 231 63.57 4.99 -39.52
CA GLN A 231 64.72 5.29 -40.38
C GLN A 231 65.91 4.39 -40.09
N GLN A 232 66.24 4.14 -38.81
CA GLN A 232 67.29 3.20 -38.42
C GLN A 232 66.98 1.77 -38.88
N TYR A 233 65.74 1.30 -38.68
CA TYR A 233 65.30 -0.01 -39.16
C TYR A 233 65.35 -0.10 -40.70
N ALA A 234 64.94 0.94 -41.42
CA ALA A 234 64.99 0.99 -42.88
C ALA A 234 66.44 1.01 -43.39
N ALA A 235 67.35 1.72 -42.73
CA ALA A 235 68.77 1.74 -43.09
C ALA A 235 69.45 0.37 -42.83
N MET A 236 69.14 -0.28 -41.70
CA MET A 236 69.78 -1.55 -41.30
C MET A 236 69.18 -2.78 -41.99
N HIS A 237 67.86 -2.80 -42.22
CA HIS A 237 67.14 -3.98 -42.72
C HIS A 237 66.44 -3.76 -44.07
N GLY A 238 66.38 -2.54 -44.61
CA GLY A 238 65.70 -2.23 -45.87
C GLY A 238 66.30 -2.97 -47.08
N ALA A 239 67.63 -3.05 -47.17
CA ALA A 239 68.31 -3.80 -48.22
C ALA A 239 68.09 -5.33 -48.09
N ALA A 240 68.07 -5.85 -46.85
CA ALA A 240 67.81 -7.25 -46.59
C ALA A 240 66.37 -7.66 -46.93
N LEU A 241 65.37 -6.82 -46.61
CA LEU A 241 63.95 -7.05 -46.89
C LEU A 241 63.57 -6.94 -48.38
N GLN A 242 64.41 -6.29 -49.20
CA GLN A 242 64.21 -6.23 -50.65
C GLN A 242 64.64 -7.53 -51.36
N SER A 243 65.54 -8.32 -50.76
CA SER A 243 65.94 -9.63 -51.26
C SER A 243 64.84 -10.70 -51.07
N LEU A 244 64.77 -11.69 -51.98
CA LEU A 244 63.78 -12.77 -51.91
C LEU A 244 63.92 -13.59 -50.60
N THR A 245 65.15 -13.91 -50.20
CA THR A 245 65.45 -14.63 -48.95
C THR A 245 65.09 -13.83 -47.70
N GLY A 246 65.22 -12.51 -47.73
CA GLY A 246 64.76 -11.63 -46.66
C GLY A 246 63.24 -11.55 -46.53
N LYS A 247 62.52 -11.58 -47.66
CA LYS A 247 61.05 -11.66 -47.67
C LYS A 247 60.56 -12.97 -47.07
N ASP A 248 61.18 -14.09 -47.42
CA ASP A 248 60.83 -15.41 -46.86
C ASP A 248 61.11 -15.49 -45.35
N ARG A 249 62.22 -14.90 -44.89
CA ARG A 249 62.56 -14.82 -43.47
C ARG A 249 61.59 -13.91 -42.70
N ALA A 250 61.22 -12.77 -43.28
CA ALA A 250 60.20 -11.88 -42.71
C ALA A 250 58.83 -12.56 -42.65
N ALA A 251 58.42 -13.24 -43.72
CA ALA A 251 57.19 -14.03 -43.75
C ALA A 251 57.19 -15.09 -42.64
N THR A 252 58.30 -15.80 -42.44
CA THR A 252 58.44 -16.80 -41.37
C THR A 252 58.30 -16.17 -39.98
N ILE A 253 58.86 -14.98 -39.74
CA ILE A 253 58.75 -14.27 -38.46
C ILE A 253 57.29 -13.85 -38.22
N VAL A 254 56.63 -13.25 -39.21
CA VAL A 254 55.22 -12.83 -39.11
C VAL A 254 54.31 -14.04 -38.88
N GLN A 255 54.54 -15.14 -39.61
CA GLN A 255 53.81 -16.39 -39.42
C GLN A 255 54.01 -16.96 -38.02
N LYS A 256 55.24 -16.97 -37.48
CA LYS A 256 55.51 -17.42 -36.11
C LYS A 256 54.79 -16.58 -35.06
N VAL A 257 54.78 -15.25 -35.21
CA VAL A 257 54.07 -14.35 -34.28
C VAL A 257 52.55 -14.59 -34.36
N ALA A 258 52.00 -14.71 -35.57
CA ALA A 258 50.58 -14.99 -35.76
C ALA A 258 50.16 -16.35 -35.18
N LEU A 259 50.95 -17.41 -35.43
CA LEU A 259 50.73 -18.74 -34.86
C LEU A 259 50.86 -18.72 -33.33
N GLY A 260 51.83 -17.98 -32.79
CA GLY A 260 52.00 -17.77 -31.36
C GLY A 260 50.79 -17.10 -30.72
N TYR A 261 50.25 -16.04 -31.34
CA TYR A 261 49.02 -15.38 -30.87
C TYR A 261 47.80 -16.31 -30.91
N LEU A 262 47.62 -17.06 -31.99
CA LEU A 262 46.53 -18.04 -32.09
C LEU A 262 46.66 -19.12 -31.00
N GLN A 263 47.87 -19.59 -30.72
CA GLN A 263 48.12 -20.56 -29.66
C GLN A 263 47.85 -19.96 -28.27
N GLN A 264 48.25 -18.72 -28.02
CA GLN A 264 47.93 -18.01 -26.77
C GLN A 264 46.42 -17.85 -26.60
N LYS A 265 45.68 -17.48 -27.67
CA LYS A 265 44.21 -17.38 -27.63
C LYS A 265 43.57 -18.74 -27.30
N ARG A 266 44.04 -19.82 -27.93
CA ARG A 266 43.59 -21.19 -27.64
C ARG A 266 43.96 -21.66 -26.24
N ALA A 267 45.14 -21.31 -25.75
CA ALA A 267 45.59 -21.65 -24.40
C ALA A 267 44.77 -20.89 -23.34
N LYS A 268 44.48 -19.61 -23.56
CA LYS A 268 43.60 -18.81 -22.70
C LYS A 268 42.17 -19.38 -22.68
N ALA A 269 41.65 -19.79 -23.84
CA ALA A 269 40.33 -20.44 -23.91
C ALA A 269 40.31 -21.77 -23.14
N ARG A 270 41.35 -22.61 -23.29
CA ARG A 270 41.48 -23.86 -22.52
C ARG A 270 41.60 -23.60 -21.02
N TYR A 271 42.40 -22.62 -20.61
CA TYR A 271 42.53 -22.22 -19.22
C TYR A 271 41.20 -21.74 -18.62
N GLN A 272 40.41 -20.97 -19.38
CA GLN A 272 39.07 -20.55 -18.96
C GLN A 272 38.12 -21.74 -18.80
N GLN A 273 38.14 -22.69 -19.75
CA GLN A 273 37.35 -23.92 -19.67
C GLN A 273 37.78 -24.80 -18.49
N GLU A 274 39.07 -24.86 -18.19
CA GLU A 274 39.62 -25.59 -17.05
C GLU A 274 39.23 -24.95 -15.72
N GLN A 275 39.25 -23.61 -15.61
CA GLN A 275 38.73 -22.90 -14.44
C GLN A 275 37.23 -23.12 -14.23
N GLU A 276 36.45 -23.17 -15.32
CA GLU A 276 35.01 -23.50 -15.25
C GLU A 276 34.81 -24.96 -14.80
N LEU A 277 35.62 -25.90 -15.28
CA LEU A 277 35.56 -27.33 -14.92
C LEU A 277 35.97 -27.58 -13.45
N LEU A 278 36.99 -26.87 -12.97
CA LEU A 278 37.45 -26.93 -11.59
C LEU A 278 36.54 -26.16 -10.62
N GLY A 279 35.55 -25.41 -11.13
CA GLY A 279 34.61 -24.64 -10.31
C GLY A 279 35.18 -23.33 -9.73
N MET A 280 36.34 -22.88 -10.22
CA MET A 280 36.96 -21.61 -9.82
C MET A 280 36.27 -20.40 -10.46
N THR A 281 35.59 -20.60 -11.59
CA THR A 281 34.76 -19.59 -12.26
C THR A 281 33.40 -20.16 -12.64
N SER A 282 32.33 -19.36 -12.57
CA SER A 282 30.98 -19.82 -12.90
C SER A 282 30.82 -20.04 -14.41
N THR A 283 30.18 -21.16 -14.79
CA THR A 283 29.92 -21.52 -16.19
C THR A 283 29.08 -20.48 -16.92
N ALA A 284 29.22 -20.38 -18.25
CA ALA A 284 28.48 -19.42 -19.06
C ALA A 284 26.94 -19.56 -18.95
N ALA A 285 26.43 -20.76 -18.64
CA ALA A 285 25.01 -20.99 -18.39
C ALA A 285 24.53 -20.35 -17.08
N ILE A 286 25.33 -20.42 -16.02
CA ILE A 286 25.06 -19.76 -14.73
C ILE A 286 25.20 -18.24 -14.86
N ARG A 287 26.15 -17.77 -15.71
CA ARG A 287 26.29 -16.35 -16.07
C ARG A 287 25.19 -15.83 -17.00
N SER A 288 24.38 -16.70 -17.60
CA SER A 288 23.37 -16.26 -18.55
C SER A 288 22.22 -15.60 -17.80
N ASP A 289 22.10 -14.29 -17.95
CA ASP A 289 20.97 -13.50 -17.43
C ASP A 289 19.68 -13.75 -18.23
N ALA A 290 19.66 -14.68 -19.19
CA ALA A 290 18.53 -14.95 -20.07
C ALA A 290 17.25 -15.28 -19.29
N ALA A 291 17.35 -16.06 -18.21
CA ALA A 291 16.22 -16.37 -17.35
C ALA A 291 15.71 -15.13 -16.59
N ARG A 292 16.63 -14.26 -16.13
CA ARG A 292 16.31 -12.99 -15.44
C ARG A 292 15.66 -11.99 -16.41
N VAL A 293 16.20 -11.85 -17.61
CA VAL A 293 15.65 -11.00 -18.67
C VAL A 293 14.27 -11.50 -19.09
N ALA A 294 14.11 -12.80 -19.33
CA ALA A 294 12.81 -13.37 -19.66
C ALA A 294 11.80 -13.25 -18.51
N ALA A 295 12.25 -13.31 -17.25
CA ALA A 295 11.40 -13.04 -16.10
C ALA A 295 10.99 -11.57 -16.01
N GLY A 296 11.90 -10.63 -16.33
CA GLY A 296 11.62 -9.20 -16.44
C GLY A 296 10.57 -8.89 -17.51
N VAL A 297 10.73 -9.42 -18.71
CA VAL A 297 9.74 -9.24 -19.80
C VAL A 297 8.36 -9.75 -19.37
N ARG A 298 8.27 -10.97 -18.80
CA ARG A 298 7.00 -11.50 -18.28
C ARG A 298 6.41 -10.67 -17.15
N HIS A 299 7.23 -10.07 -16.31
CA HIS A 299 6.79 -9.17 -15.25
C HIS A 299 6.19 -7.89 -15.85
N ASP A 300 6.87 -7.29 -16.83
CA ASP A 300 6.45 -6.05 -17.46
C ASP A 300 5.17 -6.24 -18.29
N ASP A 301 5.06 -7.34 -19.03
CA ASP A 301 3.85 -7.74 -19.75
C ASP A 301 2.66 -7.88 -18.79
N ARG A 302 2.86 -8.55 -17.64
CA ARG A 302 1.81 -8.69 -16.62
C ARG A 302 1.41 -7.35 -16.04
N LYS A 303 2.37 -6.48 -15.73
CA LYS A 303 2.11 -5.13 -15.21
C LYS A 303 1.41 -4.24 -16.23
N ALA A 304 1.68 -4.43 -17.52
CA ALA A 304 0.94 -3.75 -18.58
C ALA A 304 -0.51 -4.24 -18.64
N GLN A 305 -0.74 -5.56 -18.57
CA GLN A 305 -2.10 -6.12 -18.55
C GLN A 305 -2.90 -5.69 -17.33
N GLN A 306 -2.29 -5.65 -16.14
CA GLN A 306 -2.91 -5.15 -14.92
C GLN A 306 -3.38 -3.69 -15.07
N ARG A 307 -2.56 -2.84 -15.72
CA ARG A 307 -2.93 -1.44 -16.00
C ARG A 307 -4.11 -1.33 -16.97
N VAL A 308 -4.13 -2.16 -18.02
CA VAL A 308 -5.26 -2.21 -18.97
C VAL A 308 -6.53 -2.67 -18.26
N ASN A 309 -6.50 -3.81 -17.57
CA ASN A 309 -7.65 -4.34 -16.85
C ASN A 309 -8.19 -3.37 -15.79
N GLN A 310 -7.30 -2.67 -15.08
CA GLN A 310 -7.69 -1.66 -14.09
C GLN A 310 -8.33 -0.42 -14.74
N ALA A 311 -7.79 0.06 -15.85
CA ALA A 311 -8.37 1.18 -16.59
C ALA A 311 -9.75 0.83 -17.17
N GLU A 312 -9.91 -0.38 -17.71
CA GLU A 312 -11.21 -0.89 -18.18
C GLU A 312 -12.23 -0.97 -17.03
N LEU A 313 -11.84 -1.51 -15.88
CA LEU A 313 -12.68 -1.53 -14.69
C LEU A 313 -13.12 -0.11 -14.31
N MET A 314 -12.17 0.84 -14.21
CA MET A 314 -12.46 2.23 -13.85
C MET A 314 -13.43 2.89 -14.83
N GLN A 315 -13.21 2.75 -16.14
CA GLN A 315 -14.12 3.30 -17.15
C GLN A 315 -15.54 2.71 -17.00
N LYS A 316 -15.62 1.40 -16.82
CA LYS A 316 -16.91 0.69 -16.72
C LYS A 316 -17.64 0.99 -15.43
N THR A 317 -16.92 1.20 -14.32
CA THR A 317 -17.53 1.68 -13.07
C THR A 317 -18.25 3.02 -13.27
N LEU A 318 -17.64 3.95 -14.00
CA LEU A 318 -18.24 5.26 -14.29
C LEU A 318 -19.42 5.14 -15.25
N GLU A 319 -19.29 4.35 -16.32
CA GLU A 319 -20.37 4.10 -17.28
C GLU A 319 -21.59 3.48 -16.60
N MET A 320 -21.40 2.38 -15.85
CA MET A 320 -22.48 1.69 -15.17
C MET A 320 -23.07 2.51 -14.04
N SER A 321 -22.26 3.20 -13.22
CA SER A 321 -22.77 4.09 -12.18
C SER A 321 -23.70 5.16 -12.76
N ARG A 322 -23.32 5.78 -13.89
CA ARG A 322 -24.17 6.75 -14.59
C ARG A 322 -25.45 6.11 -15.13
N GLN A 323 -25.38 4.91 -15.68
CA GLN A 323 -26.56 4.19 -16.20
C GLN A 323 -27.52 3.78 -15.09
N LEU A 324 -27.02 3.21 -13.99
CA LEU A 324 -27.80 2.81 -12.82
C LEU A 324 -28.51 4.01 -12.19
N LYS A 325 -27.80 5.13 -11.99
CA LYS A 325 -28.40 6.38 -11.47
C LYS A 325 -29.51 6.92 -12.37
N ARG A 326 -29.41 6.76 -13.69
CA ARG A 326 -30.43 7.23 -14.65
C ARG A 326 -31.64 6.30 -14.76
N GLN A 327 -31.44 4.98 -14.77
CA GLN A 327 -32.49 4.02 -15.05
C GLN A 327 -33.21 3.52 -13.80
N GLU A 328 -32.43 3.19 -12.75
CA GLU A 328 -32.93 2.56 -11.53
C GLU A 328 -33.09 3.57 -10.40
N GLY A 329 -32.36 4.69 -10.46
CA GLY A 329 -32.41 5.75 -9.44
C GLY A 329 -33.82 6.27 -9.14
N PRO A 330 -34.59 6.76 -10.13
CA PRO A 330 -35.94 7.27 -9.88
C PRO A 330 -36.90 6.22 -9.32
N LYS A 331 -36.88 5.01 -9.91
CA LYS A 331 -37.75 3.90 -9.50
C LYS A 331 -37.47 3.46 -8.06
N THR A 332 -36.20 3.32 -7.70
CA THR A 332 -35.80 2.92 -6.34
C THR A 332 -36.05 4.03 -5.33
N LEU A 333 -35.91 5.30 -5.71
CA LEU A 333 -36.25 6.44 -4.89
C LEU A 333 -37.76 6.50 -4.57
N GLU A 334 -38.62 6.31 -5.58
CA GLU A 334 -40.07 6.23 -5.37
C GLU A 334 -40.45 5.11 -4.40
N VAL A 335 -39.90 3.89 -4.61
CA VAL A 335 -40.14 2.76 -3.70
C VAL A 335 -39.67 3.06 -2.28
N MET A 336 -38.49 3.66 -2.10
CA MET A 336 -37.99 4.03 -0.77
C MET A 336 -38.83 5.11 -0.10
N LEU A 337 -39.32 6.10 -0.85
CA LEU A 337 -40.23 7.13 -0.34
C LEU A 337 -41.57 6.52 0.07
N ASP A 338 -42.14 5.64 -0.75
CA ASP A 338 -43.41 4.97 -0.44
C ASP A 338 -43.28 4.09 0.82
N GLU A 339 -42.19 3.34 0.96
CA GLU A 339 -41.88 2.58 2.17
C GLU A 339 -41.83 3.51 3.39
N MET A 340 -41.14 4.64 3.28
CA MET A 340 -41.01 5.64 4.34
C MET A 340 -42.35 6.26 4.73
N LEU A 341 -43.12 6.74 3.75
CA LEU A 341 -44.44 7.33 3.96
C LEU A 341 -45.38 6.33 4.61
N MET A 342 -45.35 5.07 4.18
CA MET A 342 -46.12 3.99 4.79
C MET A 342 -45.71 3.77 6.26
N HIS A 343 -44.42 3.70 6.56
CA HIS A 343 -43.93 3.55 7.94
C HIS A 343 -44.29 4.75 8.84
N MET A 344 -44.22 5.97 8.32
CA MET A 344 -44.65 7.17 9.06
C MET A 344 -46.17 7.17 9.32
N ALA A 345 -46.98 6.75 8.34
CA ALA A 345 -48.43 6.64 8.52
C ALA A 345 -48.81 5.60 9.59
N TYR A 346 -48.17 4.42 9.59
CA TYR A 346 -48.37 3.43 10.65
C TYR A 346 -47.89 3.93 12.01
N ALA A 347 -46.74 4.60 12.09
CA ALA A 347 -46.23 5.14 13.35
C ALA A 347 -47.13 6.25 13.95
N HIS A 348 -47.79 7.03 13.08
CA HIS A 348 -48.78 8.02 13.49
C HIS A 348 -50.05 7.36 14.05
N LEU A 349 -50.51 6.26 13.44
CA LEU A 349 -51.67 5.48 13.92
C LEU A 349 -51.38 4.77 15.25
N ASP A 350 -50.15 4.33 15.48
CA ASP A 350 -49.73 3.64 16.72
C ASP A 350 -49.49 4.58 17.93
N GLY A 351 -49.67 5.90 17.76
CA GLY A 351 -49.58 6.87 18.86
C GLY A 351 -48.17 7.04 19.45
N ARG A 352 -47.12 6.62 18.74
CA ARG A 352 -45.71 6.84 19.15
C ARG A 352 -45.21 8.27 18.87
N ALA A 353 -45.98 9.08 18.16
CA ALA A 353 -45.70 10.50 17.93
C ALA A 353 -46.27 11.31 19.10
N LYS A 354 -45.40 11.91 19.93
CA LYS A 354 -45.84 12.68 21.11
C LYS A 354 -46.56 13.99 20.74
N ASP A 355 -46.35 14.53 19.54
CA ASP A 355 -46.94 15.79 19.04
C ASP A 355 -47.44 15.69 17.58
N GLY A 356 -47.76 14.49 17.09
CA GLY A 356 -48.17 14.25 15.69
C GLY A 356 -47.03 14.22 14.67
N VAL A 357 -45.83 14.68 15.07
CA VAL A 357 -44.60 14.61 14.26
C VAL A 357 -43.61 13.59 14.84
N MET A 358 -43.06 12.74 13.98
CA MET A 358 -42.01 11.79 14.34
C MET A 358 -40.65 12.49 14.39
N ASP A 359 -39.90 12.32 15.48
CA ASP A 359 -38.50 12.75 15.55
C ASP A 359 -37.61 11.75 14.80
N ILE A 360 -37.09 12.19 13.65
CA ILE A 360 -36.15 11.42 12.83
C ILE A 360 -34.74 11.63 13.42
N PRO A 361 -34.01 10.57 13.80
CA PRO A 361 -32.62 10.68 14.22
C PRO A 361 -31.73 11.29 13.13
N ALA A 362 -30.63 11.93 13.52
CA ALA A 362 -29.68 12.50 12.57
C ALA A 362 -29.11 11.44 11.61
N VAL A 363 -28.62 11.88 10.44
CA VAL A 363 -28.05 11.00 9.38
C VAL A 363 -26.94 10.08 9.92
N GLU A 364 -26.17 10.54 10.91
CA GLU A 364 -25.08 9.80 11.58
C GLU A 364 -25.57 8.69 12.53
N ASP A 365 -26.80 8.79 13.05
CA ASP A 365 -27.40 7.81 13.97
C ASP A 365 -28.33 6.82 13.29
N GLY A 366 -28.36 6.83 11.96
CA GLY A 366 -29.11 5.90 11.13
C GLY A 366 -30.39 6.48 10.55
N GLY A 367 -30.60 7.81 10.60
CA GLY A 367 -31.63 8.50 9.81
C GLY A 367 -33.00 7.81 9.81
N THR A 368 -33.59 7.67 8.63
CA THR A 368 -34.86 6.94 8.45
C THR A 368 -34.72 5.42 8.54
N LEU A 369 -33.51 4.87 8.36
CA LEU A 369 -33.22 3.44 8.53
C LEU A 369 -33.44 2.97 9.98
N ALA A 370 -33.23 3.84 10.95
CA ALA A 370 -33.54 3.58 12.35
C ALA A 370 -35.05 3.38 12.57
N LEU A 371 -35.90 4.12 11.85
CA LEU A 371 -37.36 4.00 11.91
C LEU A 371 -37.88 2.70 11.28
N LEU A 372 -37.19 2.23 10.24
CA LEU A 372 -37.44 0.95 9.57
C LEU A 372 -36.96 -0.27 10.38
N GLY A 373 -36.35 -0.06 11.55
CA GLY A 373 -35.73 -1.13 12.36
C GLY A 373 -34.51 -1.77 11.68
N ARG A 374 -34.07 -1.23 10.54
CA ARG A 374 -32.89 -1.68 9.78
C ARG A 374 -31.70 -0.81 10.14
N ARG A 375 -31.24 -0.91 11.38
CA ARG A 375 -30.01 -0.23 11.79
C ARG A 375 -28.83 -0.82 10.99
N THR A 376 -28.11 0.03 10.25
CA THR A 376 -26.78 -0.35 9.75
C THR A 376 -25.91 -0.64 10.97
N ARG A 377 -25.24 -1.80 11.00
CA ARG A 377 -24.26 -2.09 12.05
C ARG A 377 -23.25 -0.94 12.03
N LYS A 378 -23.23 -0.11 13.07
CA LYS A 378 -22.15 0.87 13.28
C LYS A 378 -20.85 0.05 13.36
N ASN A 379 -19.88 0.40 12.52
CA ASN A 379 -18.49 0.03 12.73
C ASN A 379 -18.08 0.54 14.12
N GLY A 380 -17.56 -0.36 14.96
CA GLY A 380 -16.86 -0.02 16.21
C GLY A 380 -17.71 0.06 17.48
N LEU A 381 -17.73 -1.06 18.22
CA LEU A 381 -17.55 -1.14 19.67
C LEU A 381 -18.60 -0.50 20.62
N ALA A 382 -19.59 -1.30 21.06
CA ALA A 382 -20.09 -1.27 22.44
C ALA A 382 -20.82 -2.59 22.79
N SER A 383 -20.20 -3.35 23.70
CA SER A 383 -20.69 -4.45 24.56
C SER A 383 -21.86 -5.32 24.10
N PHE A 384 -21.55 -6.59 23.83
CA PHE A 384 -22.47 -7.69 24.12
C PHE A 384 -22.77 -7.71 25.63
N SER A 385 -23.99 -7.35 26.01
CA SER A 385 -24.60 -7.75 27.28
C SER A 385 -25.95 -8.37 26.96
N GLY A 386 -26.11 -9.64 27.36
CA GLY A 386 -27.27 -10.46 27.07
C GLY A 386 -28.58 -9.88 27.60
N GLY A 387 -29.64 -10.19 26.87
CA GLY A 387 -31.02 -9.91 27.23
C GLY A 387 -31.92 -10.75 26.34
N ALA A 388 -32.18 -11.97 26.76
CA ALA A 388 -33.19 -12.83 26.17
C ALA A 388 -34.57 -12.22 26.45
N GLU A 389 -35.35 -11.97 25.40
CA GLU A 389 -36.79 -11.90 25.53
C GLU A 389 -37.46 -12.79 24.49
N ALA A 390 -38.32 -13.65 25.04
CA ALA A 390 -39.09 -14.66 24.36
C ALA A 390 -40.27 -14.02 23.62
N SER A 391 -40.53 -14.49 22.41
CA SER A 391 -41.87 -14.43 21.83
C SER A 391 -42.24 -15.79 21.27
N SER A 392 -43.23 -16.39 21.95
CA SER A 392 -43.94 -17.61 21.61
C SER A 392 -44.51 -17.63 20.20
N GLY A 393 -44.40 -18.76 19.51
CA GLY A 393 -45.15 -19.06 18.29
C GLY A 393 -45.04 -20.52 17.92
N LYS A 394 -45.99 -21.34 18.37
CA LYS A 394 -46.20 -22.73 17.95
C LYS A 394 -46.59 -22.80 16.47
N GLN A 395 -45.97 -23.71 15.72
CA GLN A 395 -46.61 -24.61 14.73
C GLN A 395 -45.53 -25.64 14.27
N ALA A 396 -45.62 -26.90 14.74
CA ALA A 396 -46.19 -28.05 14.01
C ALA A 396 -45.40 -28.36 12.72
N SER A 397 -44.38 -29.22 12.81
CA SER A 397 -44.43 -30.68 12.55
C SER A 397 -44.43 -31.06 11.06
N LEU A 398 -43.31 -31.62 10.59
CA LEU A 398 -43.31 -32.64 9.57
C LEU A 398 -42.07 -33.52 9.73
N ALA A 399 -42.33 -34.81 9.93
CA ALA A 399 -41.35 -35.86 10.15
C ALA A 399 -40.81 -36.43 8.82
N ALA A 400 -39.54 -36.80 8.82
CA ALA A 400 -38.93 -37.83 7.97
C ALA A 400 -37.63 -38.28 8.68
N ILE A 401 -37.67 -39.34 9.49
CA ILE A 401 -37.27 -40.74 9.20
C ILE A 401 -35.78 -40.93 8.82
N GLY A 402 -35.07 -41.67 9.69
CA GLY A 402 -33.85 -42.45 9.41
C GLY A 402 -32.54 -41.65 9.48
N HIS A 403 -31.46 -42.05 10.15
CA HIS A 403 -31.00 -43.39 10.53
C HIS A 403 -30.08 -43.33 11.76
N SER A 404 -30.06 -44.44 12.51
CA SER A 404 -29.17 -44.76 13.62
C SER A 404 -27.71 -44.91 13.21
N GLY A 405 -26.79 -44.34 13.99
CA GLY A 405 -25.35 -44.62 13.93
C GLY A 405 -24.73 -44.49 15.32
N ARG A 406 -24.45 -45.63 15.94
CA ARG A 406 -23.94 -45.82 17.30
C ARG A 406 -22.44 -46.13 17.21
N SER A 407 -21.58 -45.39 17.91
CA SER A 407 -20.19 -45.75 18.28
C SER A 407 -19.74 -44.77 19.37
N ALA A 408 -19.72 -45.12 20.65
CA ALA A 408 -18.72 -45.95 21.33
C ALA A 408 -17.31 -45.31 21.30
N SER A 409 -17.05 -44.49 22.31
CA SER A 409 -15.74 -43.96 22.68
C SER A 409 -14.89 -45.08 23.31
N HIS A 410 -13.73 -45.36 22.71
CA HIS A 410 -12.67 -46.17 23.31
C HIS A 410 -11.36 -45.39 23.18
N ALA A 411 -10.77 -45.03 24.31
CA ALA A 411 -9.44 -44.46 24.44
C ALA A 411 -8.53 -45.53 25.07
N PRO A 412 -7.28 -45.70 24.62
CA PRO A 412 -6.30 -46.49 25.36
C PRO A 412 -5.32 -45.61 26.14
N ASP A 413 -4.80 -46.26 27.20
CA ASP A 413 -3.86 -45.83 28.21
C ASP A 413 -2.50 -45.30 27.71
N GLY A 414 -1.86 -44.50 28.56
CA GLY A 414 -0.43 -44.16 28.50
C GLY A 414 0.08 -43.71 29.87
N ASP A 415 1.13 -44.39 30.34
CA ASP A 415 1.63 -44.51 31.71
C ASP A 415 2.11 -43.24 32.46
N GLU A 416 1.96 -43.31 33.78
CA GLU A 416 2.58 -42.45 34.80
C GLU A 416 4.09 -42.72 34.97
N VAL A 417 4.87 -41.67 35.25
CA VAL A 417 6.06 -41.77 36.13
C VAL A 417 6.03 -40.67 37.19
N VAL A 418 6.02 -41.16 38.43
CA VAL A 418 6.02 -40.58 39.78
C VAL A 418 7.21 -39.64 40.04
N ILE A 419 7.02 -38.53 40.80
CA ILE A 419 7.84 -38.12 41.98
C ILE A 419 6.99 -37.28 42.98
N THR A 420 6.72 -37.88 44.15
CA THR A 420 6.58 -37.38 45.54
C THR A 420 6.35 -35.87 45.79
N GLY A 421 5.41 -35.37 46.60
CA GLY A 421 4.79 -35.90 47.81
C GLY A 421 5.18 -35.06 49.03
N THR A 422 4.31 -34.16 49.50
CA THR A 422 4.18 -33.80 50.93
C THR A 422 2.74 -33.40 51.25
N LYS A 423 2.15 -34.12 52.20
CA LYS A 423 0.84 -33.85 52.83
C LYS A 423 1.06 -32.92 54.01
N THR A 424 0.14 -31.99 54.26
CA THR A 424 -0.41 -31.74 55.61
C THR A 424 -1.81 -31.13 55.54
N ASP A 425 -2.74 -31.86 56.15
CA ASP A 425 -3.98 -31.52 56.85
C ASP A 425 -5.10 -30.63 56.27
N ARG A 426 -6.24 -31.31 56.07
CA ARG A 426 -7.60 -30.76 56.07
C ARG A 426 -7.98 -30.23 57.46
N ARG A 427 -8.68 -29.08 57.50
CA ARG A 427 -9.93 -28.93 58.28
C ARG A 427 -10.84 -27.85 57.66
N GLN A 428 -12.09 -28.24 57.45
CA GLN A 428 -13.19 -27.40 56.99
C GLN A 428 -13.60 -26.41 58.09
N SER A 429 -13.94 -25.18 57.72
CA SER A 429 -15.02 -24.47 58.40
C SER A 429 -15.73 -23.55 57.41
N SER A 430 -17.05 -23.75 57.33
CA SER A 430 -18.01 -22.95 56.61
C SER A 430 -18.14 -21.55 57.22
N ARG A 431 -18.26 -20.52 56.38
CA ARG A 431 -19.12 -19.37 56.66
C ARG A 431 -19.50 -18.64 55.37
N ARG A 432 -20.78 -18.32 55.32
CA ARG A 432 -21.55 -17.77 54.20
C ARG A 432 -21.15 -16.32 53.89
N ARG A 433 -21.20 -16.01 52.59
CA ARG A 433 -21.65 -14.76 51.92
C ARG A 433 -21.34 -13.43 52.63
N GLY A 434 -20.40 -12.68 52.05
CA GLY A 434 -20.51 -11.24 51.88
C GLY A 434 -20.60 -10.97 50.39
N ASP A 435 -21.76 -10.50 49.94
CA ASP A 435 -22.01 -9.95 48.62
C ASP A 435 -21.41 -8.54 48.60
N GLY A 436 -20.52 -8.26 47.66
CA GLY A 436 -19.76 -7.01 47.63
C GLY A 436 -18.77 -6.99 46.47
N ASP A 437 -19.18 -6.33 45.39
CA ASP A 437 -18.32 -5.75 44.36
C ASP A 437 -17.35 -6.68 43.62
N ALA A 438 -17.88 -7.56 42.79
CA ALA A 438 -17.15 -8.21 41.69
C ALA A 438 -17.29 -7.45 40.36
N ALA A 439 -17.48 -6.11 40.41
CA ALA A 439 -17.62 -5.23 39.24
C ALA A 439 -16.51 -4.16 39.12
N ALA A 440 -15.39 -4.36 39.83
CA ALA A 440 -14.16 -3.59 39.63
C ALA A 440 -13.00 -4.59 39.85
N THR A 441 -12.38 -5.17 38.82
CA THR A 441 -11.31 -4.53 38.07
C THR A 441 -11.04 -5.40 36.83
N ALA A 442 -11.65 -5.09 35.69
CA ALA A 442 -11.19 -5.64 34.41
C ALA A 442 -9.88 -4.91 34.06
N LEU A 443 -8.76 -5.49 34.48
CA LEU A 443 -7.41 -4.98 34.20
C LEU A 443 -7.13 -5.08 32.68
N PRO A 444 -6.21 -4.25 32.13
CA PRO A 444 -6.18 -3.95 30.71
C PRO A 444 -5.80 -5.17 29.86
N ALA A 445 -6.73 -5.61 29.01
CA ALA A 445 -6.40 -6.41 27.84
C ALA A 445 -5.76 -5.51 26.76
N ALA A 446 -5.04 -6.10 25.81
CA ALA A 446 -4.51 -5.32 24.69
C ALA A 446 -5.67 -4.72 23.87
N PRO A 447 -5.52 -3.50 23.32
CA PRO A 447 -6.57 -2.89 22.53
C PRO A 447 -6.89 -3.77 21.30
N PRO A 448 -8.18 -3.97 20.98
CA PRO A 448 -8.57 -4.76 19.81
C PRO A 448 -8.09 -4.06 18.54
N SER A 449 -7.56 -4.84 17.59
CA SER A 449 -7.11 -4.27 16.31
C SER A 449 -8.30 -3.76 15.49
N VAL A 450 -8.08 -2.73 14.67
CA VAL A 450 -9.06 -2.29 13.68
C VAL A 450 -9.08 -3.21 12.44
N PHE A 451 -7.98 -3.92 12.19
CA PHE A 451 -7.75 -4.63 10.93
C PHE A 451 -8.31 -6.06 10.88
N LEU A 452 -8.55 -6.73 12.02
CA LEU A 452 -9.01 -8.12 12.04
C LEU A 452 -10.35 -8.33 11.33
N ASP A 453 -11.27 -7.37 11.39
CA ASP A 453 -12.58 -7.44 10.71
C ASP A 453 -12.45 -7.36 9.18
N HIS A 454 -11.50 -6.56 8.69
CA HIS A 454 -11.20 -6.46 7.26
C HIS A 454 -10.59 -7.75 6.73
N VAL A 455 -9.74 -8.37 7.54
CA VAL A 455 -9.09 -9.64 7.21
C VAL A 455 -10.11 -10.80 7.19
N SER A 456 -11.03 -10.87 8.14
CA SER A 456 -12.08 -11.91 8.16
C SER A 456 -13.07 -11.74 7.02
N SER A 457 -13.56 -10.51 6.79
CA SER A 457 -14.50 -10.22 5.70
C SER A 457 -13.92 -10.49 4.32
N THR A 458 -12.64 -10.20 4.08
CA THR A 458 -11.97 -10.51 2.80
C THR A 458 -11.76 -12.02 2.59
N ALA A 459 -11.45 -12.77 3.66
CA ALA A 459 -11.35 -14.23 3.58
C ALA A 459 -12.71 -14.89 3.27
N GLU A 460 -13.79 -14.46 3.94
CA GLU A 460 -15.16 -14.90 3.67
C GLU A 460 -15.59 -14.60 2.24
N ARG A 461 -15.28 -13.38 1.77
CA ARG A 461 -15.54 -12.95 0.40
C ARG A 461 -14.81 -13.83 -0.62
N HIS A 462 -13.56 -14.20 -0.35
CA HIS A 462 -12.83 -15.11 -1.23
C HIS A 462 -13.48 -16.48 -1.31
N ASN A 463 -13.83 -17.06 -0.17
CA ASN A 463 -14.42 -18.39 -0.11
C ASN A 463 -15.78 -18.48 -0.81
N THR A 464 -16.58 -17.42 -0.73
CA THR A 464 -17.95 -17.40 -1.27
C THR A 464 -18.03 -16.98 -2.73
N LEU A 465 -17.23 -16.01 -3.18
CA LEU A 465 -17.34 -15.46 -4.53
C LEU A 465 -16.23 -15.98 -5.45
N TRP A 466 -14.98 -15.85 -5.00
CA TRP A 466 -13.82 -16.01 -5.89
C TRP A 466 -13.46 -17.47 -6.17
N ILE A 467 -13.77 -18.41 -5.26
CA ILE A 467 -13.57 -19.84 -5.53
C ILE A 467 -14.46 -20.30 -6.70
N GLU A 468 -15.75 -19.99 -6.65
CA GLU A 468 -16.69 -20.35 -7.73
C GLU A 468 -16.35 -19.63 -9.04
N HIS A 469 -16.04 -18.34 -8.96
CA HIS A 469 -15.67 -17.55 -10.14
C HIS A 469 -14.40 -18.10 -10.80
N PHE A 470 -13.39 -18.48 -10.01
CA PHE A 470 -12.16 -19.08 -10.51
C PHE A 470 -12.43 -20.40 -11.24
N GLN A 471 -13.30 -21.26 -10.71
CA GLN A 471 -13.67 -22.51 -11.35
C GLN A 471 -14.31 -22.27 -12.72
N ARG A 472 -15.23 -21.31 -12.83
CA ARG A 472 -15.89 -20.95 -14.11
C ARG A 472 -14.90 -20.37 -15.13
N THR A 473 -14.16 -19.33 -14.76
CA THR A 473 -13.30 -18.60 -15.70
C THR A 473 -12.12 -19.45 -16.19
N ARG A 474 -11.52 -20.23 -15.30
CA ARG A 474 -10.33 -21.03 -15.62
C ARG A 474 -10.65 -22.31 -16.40
N VAL A 475 -11.71 -23.02 -16.04
CA VAL A 475 -12.04 -24.32 -16.66
C VAL A 475 -12.74 -24.12 -18.01
N GLU A 476 -13.53 -23.06 -18.17
CA GLU A 476 -14.38 -22.89 -19.36
C GLU A 476 -13.79 -21.96 -20.43
N LYS A 477 -12.98 -20.94 -20.08
CA LYS A 477 -12.62 -19.85 -21.02
C LYS A 477 -11.14 -19.73 -21.38
N GLY A 478 -10.24 -20.44 -20.71
CA GLY A 478 -8.80 -20.34 -20.97
C GLY A 478 -8.19 -19.06 -20.37
N ASP A 479 -6.96 -19.20 -19.86
CA ASP A 479 -6.39 -18.38 -18.79
C ASP A 479 -5.69 -17.08 -19.27
N LEU A 480 -5.94 -16.66 -20.52
CA LEU A 480 -5.11 -15.62 -21.16
C LEU A 480 -5.54 -14.20 -20.79
N ASP A 481 -6.83 -13.96 -20.54
CA ASP A 481 -7.34 -12.65 -20.13
C ASP A 481 -8.36 -12.82 -18.99
N GLN A 482 -8.10 -12.14 -17.86
CA GLN A 482 -8.99 -12.10 -16.69
C GLN A 482 -9.59 -10.68 -16.55
N PRO A 483 -10.62 -10.34 -17.35
CA PRO A 483 -11.28 -9.03 -17.28
C PRO A 483 -12.22 -8.95 -16.08
N TYR A 484 -12.64 -7.73 -15.71
CA TYR A 484 -13.59 -7.50 -14.62
C TYR A 484 -14.90 -8.30 -14.78
N ASP A 485 -15.54 -8.67 -13.66
CA ASP A 485 -16.87 -9.28 -13.66
C ASP A 485 -17.94 -8.18 -13.59
N GLU A 486 -18.69 -8.02 -14.68
CA GLU A 486 -19.74 -7.01 -14.82
C GLU A 486 -20.91 -7.24 -13.85
N ALA A 487 -21.28 -8.51 -13.59
CA ALA A 487 -22.40 -8.82 -12.71
C ALA A 487 -22.04 -8.50 -11.25
N LEU A 488 -20.82 -8.87 -10.83
CA LEU A 488 -20.29 -8.50 -9.52
C LEU A 488 -20.18 -6.98 -9.38
N LEU A 489 -19.65 -6.30 -10.40
CA LEU A 489 -19.50 -4.85 -10.39
C LEU A 489 -20.84 -4.11 -10.30
N ARG A 490 -21.86 -4.58 -11.05
CA ARG A 490 -23.22 -4.01 -10.95
C ARG A 490 -23.76 -4.16 -9.52
N ARG A 491 -23.59 -5.33 -8.90
CA ARG A 491 -24.02 -5.58 -7.52
C ARG A 491 -23.29 -4.69 -6.52
N GLU A 492 -21.98 -4.53 -6.67
CA GLU A 492 -21.17 -3.62 -5.84
C GLU A 492 -21.60 -2.16 -5.99
N LEU A 493 -21.88 -1.70 -7.21
CA LEU A 493 -22.33 -0.33 -7.46
C LEU A 493 -23.73 -0.06 -6.92
N MET A 494 -24.58 -1.08 -6.85
CA MET A 494 -25.93 -0.98 -6.29
C MET A 494 -25.92 -1.05 -4.76
N ASP A 495 -25.39 -2.15 -4.20
CA ASP A 495 -25.52 -2.50 -2.78
C ASP A 495 -24.27 -2.17 -1.94
N GLY A 496 -23.18 -1.74 -2.57
CA GLY A 496 -21.91 -1.49 -1.88
C GLY A 496 -21.93 -0.28 -0.94
N PRO A 497 -20.92 -0.17 -0.06
CA PRO A 497 -20.73 1.01 0.77
C PRO A 497 -20.43 2.21 -0.15
N ARG A 498 -21.30 3.22 -0.11
CA ARG A 498 -21.35 4.38 -1.05
C ARG A 498 -21.88 4.02 -2.46
N GLY A 499 -22.64 2.94 -2.58
CA GLY A 499 -23.37 2.59 -3.79
C GLY A 499 -24.59 3.48 -4.03
N VAL A 500 -25.21 3.31 -5.20
CA VAL A 500 -26.39 4.07 -5.63
C VAL A 500 -27.53 3.97 -4.60
N MET A 501 -27.75 2.80 -3.99
CA MET A 501 -28.82 2.64 -2.99
C MET A 501 -28.57 3.45 -1.71
N GLN A 502 -27.31 3.61 -1.29
CA GLN A 502 -26.98 4.40 -0.10
C GLN A 502 -27.07 5.90 -0.39
N ASP A 503 -26.61 6.33 -1.58
CA ASP A 503 -26.77 7.70 -2.07
C ASP A 503 -28.26 8.08 -2.12
N LEU A 504 -29.10 7.23 -2.71
CA LEU A 504 -30.54 7.45 -2.79
C LEU A 504 -31.20 7.45 -1.42
N ARG A 505 -30.78 6.57 -0.50
CA ARG A 505 -31.28 6.61 0.89
C ARG A 505 -30.98 7.94 1.55
N ARG A 506 -29.77 8.48 1.40
CA ARG A 506 -29.42 9.79 1.94
C ARG A 506 -30.28 10.91 1.34
N CYS A 507 -30.58 10.84 0.05
CA CYS A 507 -31.51 11.78 -0.59
C CYS A 507 -32.91 11.65 0.00
N VAL A 508 -33.42 10.43 0.20
CA VAL A 508 -34.73 10.17 0.83
C VAL A 508 -34.75 10.68 2.26
N ASP A 509 -33.70 10.41 3.06
CA ASP A 509 -33.54 10.95 4.42
C ASP A 509 -33.67 12.48 4.41
N GLN A 510 -32.96 13.16 3.49
CA GLN A 510 -33.01 14.62 3.37
C GLN A 510 -34.39 15.14 2.98
N LEU A 511 -35.06 14.51 2.01
CA LEU A 511 -36.40 14.88 1.58
C LEU A 511 -37.41 14.71 2.72
N VAL A 512 -37.36 13.57 3.42
CA VAL A 512 -38.28 13.28 4.53
C VAL A 512 -38.01 14.22 5.71
N MET A 513 -36.75 14.53 6.05
CA MET A 513 -36.43 15.52 7.09
C MET A 513 -36.95 16.91 6.72
N MET A 514 -36.85 17.32 5.46
CA MET A 514 -37.38 18.60 4.99
C MET A 514 -38.91 18.65 5.10
N GLU A 515 -39.61 17.61 4.66
CA GLU A 515 -41.06 17.53 4.78
C GLU A 515 -41.52 17.51 6.24
N VAL A 516 -40.82 16.78 7.11
CA VAL A 516 -41.10 16.79 8.56
C VAL A 516 -40.89 18.17 9.18
N ASN A 517 -39.83 18.89 8.80
CA ASN A 517 -39.61 20.26 9.28
C ASN A 517 -40.69 21.22 8.78
N ASN A 518 -41.10 21.13 7.50
CA ASN A 518 -42.20 21.92 6.96
C ASN A 518 -43.51 21.65 7.73
N LEU A 519 -43.77 20.38 8.09
CA LEU A 519 -44.94 20.01 8.90
C LEU A 519 -44.87 20.55 10.33
N LYS A 520 -43.68 20.56 10.96
CA LYS A 520 -43.47 21.19 12.29
C LYS A 520 -43.75 22.68 12.22
N GLU A 521 -43.19 23.39 11.23
CA GLU A 521 -43.42 24.82 11.03
C GLU A 521 -44.90 25.15 10.79
N HIS A 522 -45.61 24.32 10.01
CA HIS A 522 -47.05 24.48 9.80
C HIS A 522 -47.87 24.23 11.08
N LEU A 523 -47.52 23.22 11.88
CA LEU A 523 -48.18 22.96 13.16
C LEU A 523 -47.93 24.07 14.18
N GLU A 524 -46.70 24.58 14.26
CA GLU A 524 -46.34 25.72 15.10
C GLU A 524 -47.11 26.98 14.68
N ALA A 525 -47.19 27.25 13.36
CA ALA A 525 -47.97 28.36 12.84
C ALA A 525 -49.48 28.22 13.13
N ASP A 526 -50.04 27.01 13.09
CA ASP A 526 -51.43 26.73 13.44
C ASP A 526 -51.69 26.87 14.95
N ILE A 527 -50.73 26.46 15.79
CA ILE A 527 -50.78 26.68 17.24
C ILE A 527 -50.74 28.18 17.55
N ASP A 528 -49.82 28.93 16.93
CA ASP A 528 -49.68 30.38 17.09
C ASP A 528 -50.92 31.14 16.56
N ALA A 529 -51.50 30.70 15.45
CA ALA A 529 -52.75 31.23 14.91
C ALA A 529 -53.96 30.88 15.81
N GLY A 530 -53.94 29.71 16.46
CA GLY A 530 -54.92 29.28 17.47
C GLY A 530 -54.85 30.11 18.75
N TYR A 531 -53.65 30.42 19.24
CA TYR A 531 -53.43 31.31 20.38
C TYR A 531 -53.89 32.75 20.07
N ASN A 532 -53.64 33.24 18.86
CA ASN A 532 -54.10 34.57 18.43
C ASN A 532 -55.63 34.67 18.23
N LYS A 533 -56.35 33.55 18.05
CA LYS A 533 -57.83 33.51 18.01
C LYS A 533 -58.50 33.49 19.38
N MET A 534 -57.79 33.17 20.47
CA MET A 534 -58.33 33.21 21.84
C MET A 534 -58.33 34.62 22.46
N GLY A 535 -57.80 35.65 21.76
CA GLY A 535 -57.78 37.05 22.19
C GLY A 535 -58.72 37.99 21.42
N GLY A 536 -59.46 37.50 20.42
CA GLY A 536 -60.31 38.32 19.54
C GLY A 536 -61.75 37.85 19.58
N ASN A 537 -62.64 38.75 19.98
CA ASN A 537 -64.10 38.57 20.04
C ASN A 537 -64.66 37.98 18.74
N MET A 538 -65.66 37.09 18.86
CA MET A 538 -66.29 36.40 17.74
C MET A 538 -66.83 37.36 16.70
N ASP A 539 -66.43 37.17 15.44
CA ASP A 539 -67.29 37.45 14.29
C ASP A 539 -67.31 36.25 13.35
N LYS A 540 -68.52 35.71 13.17
CA LYS A 540 -68.82 34.62 12.23
C LYS A 540 -68.80 35.19 10.82
N ASN A 541 -67.86 34.74 9.99
CA ASN A 541 -68.10 34.65 8.57
C ASN A 541 -67.42 33.42 7.97
N THR A 542 -68.25 32.59 7.35
CA THR A 542 -67.89 31.37 6.62
C THR A 542 -67.08 31.72 5.36
N SER A 543 -65.88 31.17 5.21
CA SER A 543 -65.18 31.12 3.92
C SER A 543 -64.75 29.70 3.60
N ALA A 544 -65.15 29.25 2.41
CA ALA A 544 -65.04 27.90 1.90
C ALA A 544 -63.61 27.35 1.87
N GLY A 545 -63.48 26.05 2.17
CA GLY A 545 -62.23 25.30 2.12
C GLY A 545 -61.63 25.28 0.71
N ILE A 546 -60.44 25.84 0.59
CA ILE A 546 -59.57 25.66 -0.57
C ILE A 546 -58.83 24.34 -0.34
N LYS A 547 -59.16 23.32 -1.14
CA LYS A 547 -58.42 22.05 -1.15
C LYS A 547 -56.97 22.34 -1.60
N PRO A 548 -55.94 21.89 -0.86
CA PRO A 548 -54.56 22.06 -1.30
C PRO A 548 -54.34 21.21 -2.56
N LYS A 549 -53.86 21.85 -3.64
CA LYS A 549 -53.35 21.15 -4.81
C LYS A 549 -51.94 20.67 -4.45
N LEU A 550 -51.74 19.35 -4.53
CA LEU A 550 -50.43 18.71 -4.53
C LEU A 550 -49.56 19.41 -5.58
N LEU A 551 -48.50 20.10 -5.15
CA LEU A 551 -47.54 20.70 -6.07
C LEU A 551 -46.57 19.60 -6.50
N ASP A 552 -46.56 19.25 -7.79
CA ASP A 552 -45.59 18.34 -8.39
C ASP A 552 -44.15 18.82 -8.09
N PRO A 553 -43.30 18.03 -7.40
CA PRO A 553 -41.92 18.41 -7.09
C PRO A 553 -40.99 18.38 -8.32
N SER A 554 -41.49 18.02 -9.51
CA SER A 554 -40.71 17.91 -10.74
C SER A 554 -40.60 19.20 -11.56
N LYS A 555 -41.31 20.28 -11.21
CA LYS A 555 -41.39 21.50 -12.05
C LYS A 555 -40.65 22.72 -11.53
N GLY A 556 -39.92 22.61 -10.43
CA GLY A 556 -39.53 23.79 -9.65
C GLY A 556 -38.08 23.88 -9.22
N GLN A 557 -37.13 23.19 -9.86
CA GLN A 557 -35.70 23.51 -9.78
C GLN A 557 -34.95 22.62 -10.77
N GLY A 558 -34.11 23.22 -11.61
CA GLY A 558 -33.24 22.44 -12.48
C GLY A 558 -32.36 21.54 -11.63
N LEU A 559 -32.56 20.22 -11.74
CA LEU A 559 -31.60 19.18 -11.36
C LEU A 559 -30.36 19.21 -12.28
N GLY A 560 -29.88 20.42 -12.58
CA GLY A 560 -28.68 20.70 -13.33
C GLY A 560 -27.66 21.26 -12.35
N LEU A 561 -26.73 20.38 -11.96
CA LEU A 561 -25.52 20.58 -11.16
C LEU A 561 -25.53 19.74 -9.88
N PHE A 562 -25.37 18.43 -10.10
CA PHE A 562 -24.67 17.60 -9.12
C PHE A 562 -23.30 18.22 -8.86
N PRO A 563 -22.91 18.53 -7.61
CA PRO A 563 -21.52 18.80 -7.33
C PRO A 563 -20.75 17.52 -7.63
N LEU A 564 -19.92 17.55 -8.68
CA LEU A 564 -18.81 16.63 -8.83
C LEU A 564 -17.90 16.87 -7.62
N ILE A 565 -18.18 16.16 -6.53
CA ILE A 565 -17.24 16.03 -5.42
C ILE A 565 -16.01 15.33 -6.01
N PRO A 566 -14.81 15.92 -5.89
CA PRO A 566 -13.61 15.30 -6.43
C PRO A 566 -13.42 13.95 -5.75
N LEU A 567 -13.27 12.91 -6.57
CA LEU A 567 -12.65 11.66 -6.15
C LEU A 567 -11.28 12.03 -5.60
N VAL A 568 -11.16 12.04 -4.27
CA VAL A 568 -9.88 12.15 -3.59
C VAL A 568 -9.09 10.90 -3.97
N ARG A 569 -7.91 11.16 -4.54
CA ARG A 569 -6.88 10.18 -4.95
C ARG A 569 -6.49 9.22 -3.84
#